data_AF-A0A7Y5RRX7-F1
#
_entry.id   AF-A0A7Y5RRX7-F1
#
_cell.length_a   1.000
_cell.length_b   1.000
_cell.length_c   1.000
_cell.angle_alpha   90.00
_cell.angle_beta   90.00
_cell.angle_gamma   90.00
#
_symmetry.space_group_name_H-M   'P 1'
#
loop_
_entity.id
_entity.type
_entity.pdbx_description
1 polymer ?
#
loop_
_entity_poly.entity_id
_entity_poly.type
_entity_poly.pdbx_seq_one_letter_code
_entity_poly.pdbx_strand_id
1 'polypeptide(L)'
;MPTKTWKKSSRPRKAPTKRDVLILRTGNKETVFEPRFSRPAERRARYFELVRQFPLRHLRNDKDLDVATEIMNSLIVKDRLSREEQDYLDVLSDLIERYEDEHHPIPNLEPREFLSESIKSKGITQTELAKATGISAAVISNILAGRRDMTLEHIQAFARYFHYSPECFMAMAE
;
A
#
# COMPACT_ATOMS: atom_id res chain seq x y z
N MET A 1 61.57 9.62 -20.80
CA MET A 1 60.63 8.99 -19.85
C MET A 1 60.74 9.70 -18.50
N PRO A 2 59.81 10.59 -18.12
CA PRO A 2 59.79 11.16 -16.78
C PRO A 2 58.63 10.58 -15.95
N THR A 3 58.97 10.04 -14.79
CA THR A 3 58.10 9.48 -13.76
C THR A 3 57.31 10.59 -13.06
N LYS A 4 55.97 10.51 -13.04
CA LYS A 4 55.13 11.41 -12.25
C LYS A 4 55.19 11.02 -10.76
N THR A 5 55.84 11.86 -9.96
CA THR A 5 55.83 11.77 -8.50
C THR A 5 54.53 12.34 -7.92
N TRP A 6 53.83 11.58 -7.09
CA TRP A 6 52.64 12.02 -6.36
C TRP A 6 53.06 12.69 -5.03
N LYS A 7 52.79 13.98 -4.85
CA LYS A 7 52.90 14.62 -3.53
C LYS A 7 51.56 14.53 -2.80
N LYS A 8 51.51 13.75 -1.71
CA LYS A 8 50.42 13.80 -0.72
C LYS A 8 50.52 15.13 0.05
N SER A 9 49.59 16.04 -0.16
CA SER A 9 49.42 17.21 0.71
C SER A 9 48.49 16.84 1.87
N SER A 10 49.10 16.48 2.99
CA SER A 10 48.42 16.34 4.28
C SER A 10 48.12 17.74 4.81
N ARG A 11 46.88 18.20 4.71
CA ARG A 11 46.35 19.27 5.59
C ARG A 11 45.12 18.71 6.32
N PRO A 12 44.96 18.99 7.62
CA PRO A 12 43.85 18.45 8.39
C PRO A 12 42.54 19.04 7.84
N ARG A 13 41.63 18.19 7.35
CA ARG A 13 40.30 18.63 6.95
C ARG A 13 39.53 19.01 8.22
N LYS A 14 39.39 20.30 8.49
CA LYS A 14 38.35 20.80 9.40
C LYS A 14 37.00 20.22 8.95
N ALA A 15 36.20 19.73 9.88
CA ALA A 15 34.87 19.23 9.61
C ALA A 15 34.01 20.36 8.98
N PRO A 16 33.37 20.15 7.82
CA PRO A 16 32.53 21.17 7.22
C PRO A 16 31.19 21.25 7.96
N THR A 17 30.84 22.44 8.45
CA THR A 17 29.57 22.76 9.11
C THR A 17 28.50 23.25 8.14
N LYS A 18 27.24 22.85 8.42
CA LYS A 18 25.93 23.25 7.84
C LYS A 18 26.01 24.20 6.63
N ARG A 19 25.55 23.69 5.48
CA ARG A 19 25.40 24.35 4.15
C ARG A 19 26.60 24.21 3.21
N ASP A 20 27.03 22.99 2.96
CA ASP A 20 27.85 22.71 1.77
C ASP A 20 26.94 22.76 0.52
N VAL A 21 26.69 23.97 0.01
CA VAL A 21 26.12 24.17 -1.33
C VAL A 21 27.16 23.71 -2.34
N LEU A 22 26.82 22.71 -3.16
CA LEU A 22 27.71 22.25 -4.23
C LEU A 22 27.57 23.21 -5.42
N ILE A 23 28.40 24.25 -5.46
CA ILE A 23 28.44 25.16 -6.60
C ILE A 23 29.29 24.53 -7.70
N LEU A 24 28.64 24.09 -8.78
CA LEU A 24 29.35 23.67 -9.99
C LEU A 24 29.57 24.93 -10.84
N ARG A 25 30.84 25.29 -11.04
CA ARG A 25 31.24 26.32 -12.00
C ARG A 25 31.60 25.69 -13.33
N THR A 26 30.72 25.86 -14.32
CA THR A 26 31.01 25.58 -15.72
C THR A 26 30.84 26.89 -16.49
N GLY A 27 31.94 27.56 -16.81
CA GLY A 27 31.94 28.90 -17.44
C GLY A 27 31.47 30.02 -16.51
N ASN A 28 31.03 31.15 -17.08
CA ASN A 28 30.68 32.39 -16.36
C ASN A 28 29.26 32.38 -15.74
N LYS A 29 28.69 31.20 -15.49
CA LYS A 29 27.38 31.02 -14.85
C LYS A 29 27.54 30.14 -13.62
N GLU A 30 27.22 30.70 -12.46
CA GLU A 30 27.13 29.94 -11.22
C GLU A 30 25.76 29.26 -11.17
N THR A 31 25.75 27.93 -11.09
CA THR A 31 24.52 27.16 -10.92
C THR A 31 24.54 26.58 -9.53
N VAL A 32 23.62 27.02 -8.69
CA VAL A 32 23.41 26.46 -7.35
C VAL A 32 22.76 25.09 -7.53
N PHE A 33 23.52 24.02 -7.28
CA PHE A 33 22.95 22.68 -7.21
C PHE A 33 22.63 22.41 -5.74
N GLU A 34 21.34 22.37 -5.40
CA GLU A 34 20.90 21.79 -4.13
C GLU A 34 20.85 20.27 -4.30
N PRO A 35 21.80 19.50 -3.74
CA PRO A 35 21.79 18.05 -3.89
C PRO A 35 20.61 17.45 -3.13
N ARG A 36 19.67 16.84 -3.86
CA ARG A 36 18.51 16.09 -3.32
C ARG A 36 18.88 14.76 -2.65
N PHE A 37 20.15 14.52 -2.35
CA PHE A 37 20.61 13.31 -1.70
C PHE A 37 20.89 13.63 -0.23
N SER A 38 19.95 13.27 0.65
CA SER A 38 20.22 13.23 2.10
C SER A 38 21.49 12.41 2.35
N ARG A 39 22.32 12.88 3.28
CA ARG A 39 23.58 12.19 3.60
C ARG A 39 23.25 10.76 4.06
N PRO A 40 24.09 9.74 3.79
CA PRO A 40 23.82 8.36 4.22
C PRO A 40 23.49 8.21 5.71
N ALA A 41 24.02 9.09 6.58
CA ALA A 41 23.70 9.13 7.99
C ALA A 41 22.27 9.62 8.29
N GLU A 42 21.78 10.62 7.56
CA GLU A 42 20.41 11.16 7.70
C GLU A 42 19.37 10.16 7.22
N ARG A 43 19.68 9.44 6.14
CA ARG A 43 18.85 8.34 5.62
C ARG A 43 18.69 7.24 6.67
N ARG A 44 19.80 6.76 7.22
CA ARG A 44 19.77 5.79 8.33
C ARG A 44 18.99 6.31 9.53
N ALA A 45 19.16 7.57 9.91
CA ALA A 45 18.43 8.15 11.04
C ALA A 45 16.91 8.09 10.83
N ARG A 46 16.42 8.47 9.66
CA ARG A 46 14.98 8.45 9.33
C ARG A 46 14.38 7.04 9.38
N TYR A 47 15.09 6.05 8.83
CA TYR A 47 14.69 4.64 8.95
C TYR A 47 14.61 4.20 10.42
N PHE A 48 15.64 4.51 11.20
CA PHE A 48 15.67 4.13 12.62
C PHE A 48 14.65 4.89 13.47
N GLU A 49 14.22 6.09 13.09
CA GLU A 49 13.12 6.79 13.76
C GLU A 49 11.81 6.00 13.63
N LEU A 50 11.51 5.45 12.45
CA LEU A 50 10.33 4.59 12.25
C LEU A 50 10.44 3.29 13.07
N VAL A 51 11.60 2.63 13.03
CA VAL A 51 11.86 1.42 13.82
C VAL A 51 11.74 1.66 15.33
N ARG A 52 12.03 2.89 15.80
CA ARG A 52 11.84 3.26 17.21
C ARG A 52 10.37 3.48 17.57
N GLN A 53 9.55 3.93 16.64
CA GLN A 53 8.10 4.06 16.84
C GLN A 53 7.45 2.67 16.84
N PHE A 54 7.85 1.82 15.90
CA PHE A 54 7.43 0.43 15.86
C PHE A 54 8.55 -0.46 15.30
N PRO A 55 9.10 -1.37 16.12
CA PRO A 55 10.09 -2.31 15.65
C PRO A 55 9.47 -3.27 14.64
N LEU A 56 10.10 -3.43 13.47
CA LEU A 56 9.70 -4.44 12.48
C LEU A 56 9.99 -5.84 13.03
N ARG A 57 8.99 -6.39 13.72
CA ARG A 57 8.97 -7.73 14.31
C ARG A 57 7.64 -8.39 13.97
N HIS A 58 7.57 -9.71 14.15
CA HIS A 58 6.31 -10.43 13.95
C HIS A 58 5.19 -9.83 14.80
N LEU A 59 4.03 -9.64 14.19
CA LEU A 59 2.79 -9.25 14.85
C LEU A 59 2.25 -10.48 15.60
N ARG A 60 1.87 -10.31 16.87
CA ARG A 60 1.45 -11.44 17.73
C ARG A 60 -0.03 -11.43 18.09
N ASN A 61 -0.69 -10.31 17.87
CA ASN A 61 -2.08 -10.08 18.26
C ASN A 61 -2.62 -8.84 17.53
N ASP A 62 -3.93 -8.64 17.61
CA ASP A 62 -4.62 -7.55 16.91
C ASP A 62 -4.18 -6.16 17.39
N LYS A 63 -3.66 -6.01 18.62
CA LYS A 63 -3.12 -4.72 19.06
C LYS A 63 -1.80 -4.39 18.36
N ASP A 64 -0.97 -5.39 18.09
CA ASP A 64 0.23 -5.20 17.27
C ASP A 64 -0.18 -4.82 15.83
N LEU A 65 -1.23 -5.45 15.28
CA LEU A 65 -1.80 -5.13 13.96
C LEU A 65 -2.35 -3.69 13.92
N ASP A 66 -3.17 -3.28 14.88
CA ASP A 66 -3.75 -1.93 14.95
C ASP A 66 -2.65 -0.85 14.89
N VAL A 67 -1.61 -1.01 15.71
CA VAL A 67 -0.48 -0.05 15.74
C VAL A 67 0.31 -0.06 14.43
N ALA A 68 0.54 -1.24 13.84
CA ALA A 68 1.21 -1.37 12.56
C ALA A 68 0.41 -0.67 11.43
N THR A 69 -0.90 -0.89 11.39
CA THR A 69 -1.82 -0.28 10.42
C THR A 69 -1.87 1.24 10.56
N GLU A 70 -1.88 1.78 11.78
CA GLU A 70 -1.81 3.23 12.00
C GLU A 70 -0.52 3.85 11.43
N ILE A 71 0.62 3.17 11.62
CA ILE A 71 1.90 3.64 11.08
C ILE A 71 1.89 3.56 9.55
N MET A 72 1.43 2.45 8.98
CA MET A 72 1.24 2.29 7.53
C MET A 72 0.38 3.41 6.96
N ASN A 73 -0.79 3.67 7.55
CA ASN A 73 -1.69 4.74 7.15
C ASN A 73 -1.00 6.12 7.20
N SER A 74 -0.23 6.40 8.26
CA SER A 74 0.52 7.65 8.39
C SER A 74 1.59 7.85 7.30
N LEU A 75 2.10 6.77 6.71
CA LEU A 75 3.04 6.81 5.60
C LEU A 75 2.31 6.97 4.26
N ILE A 76 1.23 6.22 4.03
CA ILE A 76 0.48 6.25 2.77
C ILE A 76 -0.15 7.62 2.48
N VAL A 77 -0.56 8.37 3.51
CA VAL A 77 -1.15 9.71 3.32
C VAL A 77 -0.13 10.79 2.93
N LYS A 78 1.18 10.50 2.95
CA LYS A 78 2.22 11.46 2.57
C LYS A 78 2.26 11.61 1.04
N ASP A 79 2.29 12.85 0.55
CA ASP A 79 2.44 13.14 -0.88
C ASP A 79 3.67 12.47 -1.52
N ARG A 80 4.75 12.34 -0.74
CA ARG A 80 6.01 11.71 -1.16
C ARG A 80 6.69 11.00 -0.01
N LEU A 81 7.07 9.75 -0.25
CA LEU A 81 7.95 8.98 0.63
C LEU A 81 9.41 9.13 0.21
N SER A 82 10.29 9.21 1.20
CA SER A 82 11.71 8.96 0.98
C SER A 82 11.96 7.47 0.74
N ARG A 83 13.11 7.15 0.16
CA ARG A 83 13.52 5.76 -0.08
C ARG A 83 13.50 4.93 1.20
N GLU A 84 13.90 5.51 2.33
CA GLU A 84 13.96 4.82 3.61
C GLU A 84 12.59 4.61 4.25
N GLU A 85 11.66 5.53 4.04
CA GLU A 85 10.26 5.31 4.45
C GLU A 85 9.59 4.26 3.57
N GLN A 86 9.90 4.24 2.27
CA GLN A 86 9.42 3.20 1.37
C GLN A 86 9.97 1.83 1.78
N ASP A 87 11.29 1.71 1.96
CA ASP A 87 11.93 0.46 2.40
C ASP A 87 11.34 -0.04 3.74
N TYR A 88 10.94 0.86 4.64
CA TYR A 88 10.26 0.50 5.90
C TYR A 88 8.81 0.08 5.68
N LEU A 89 8.06 0.83 4.87
CA LEU A 89 6.66 0.58 4.53
C LEU A 89 6.51 -0.79 3.88
N ASP A 90 7.36 -1.13 2.92
CA ASP A 90 7.32 -2.41 2.20
C ASP A 90 7.39 -3.59 3.20
N VAL A 91 8.37 -3.57 4.11
CA VAL A 91 8.52 -4.63 5.12
C VAL A 91 7.37 -4.63 6.13
N LEU A 92 6.86 -3.45 6.51
CA LEU A 92 5.70 -3.37 7.42
C LEU A 92 4.45 -3.96 6.77
N SER A 93 4.23 -3.70 5.49
CA SER A 93 3.12 -4.26 4.70
C SER A 93 3.21 -5.77 4.63
N ASP A 94 4.39 -6.35 4.37
CA ASP A 94 4.59 -7.80 4.38
C ASP A 94 4.23 -8.44 5.75
N LEU A 95 4.53 -7.75 6.85
CA LEU A 95 4.21 -8.22 8.20
C LEU A 95 2.72 -8.16 8.52
N ILE A 96 2.04 -7.11 8.05
CA ILE A 96 0.59 -6.94 8.19
C ILE A 96 -0.13 -8.01 7.37
N GLU A 97 0.19 -8.12 6.09
CA GLU A 97 -0.40 -9.11 5.17
C GLU A 97 -0.28 -10.52 5.74
N ARG A 98 0.92 -10.91 6.16
CA ARG A 98 1.14 -12.23 6.76
C ARG A 98 0.25 -12.47 7.99
N TYR A 99 0.12 -11.49 8.87
CA TYR A 99 -0.68 -11.66 10.08
C TYR A 99 -2.18 -11.73 9.75
N GLU A 100 -2.65 -10.86 8.85
CA GLU A 100 -4.04 -10.85 8.37
C GLU A 100 -4.40 -12.16 7.66
N ASP A 101 -3.54 -12.69 6.79
CA ASP A 101 -3.76 -14.00 6.16
C ASP A 101 -3.90 -15.13 7.17
N GLU A 102 -3.11 -15.12 8.25
CA GLU A 102 -3.12 -16.16 9.29
C GLU A 102 -4.29 -16.01 10.27
N HIS A 103 -4.70 -14.78 10.62
CA HIS A 103 -5.63 -14.50 11.74
C HIS A 103 -6.99 -13.93 11.30
N HIS A 104 -7.02 -13.25 10.15
CA HIS A 104 -8.20 -12.60 9.56
C HIS A 104 -8.37 -13.04 8.10
N PRO A 105 -8.38 -14.36 7.80
CA PRO A 105 -8.48 -14.83 6.42
C PRO A 105 -9.77 -14.31 5.79
N ILE A 106 -9.67 -13.80 4.56
CA ILE A 106 -10.84 -13.39 3.80
C ILE A 106 -11.71 -14.64 3.62
N PRO A 107 -12.95 -14.66 4.18
CA PRO A 107 -13.79 -15.83 4.09
C PRO A 107 -14.11 -16.14 2.63
N ASN A 108 -13.96 -17.40 2.24
CA ASN A 108 -14.43 -17.86 0.94
C ASN A 108 -15.97 -17.88 0.97
N LEU A 109 -16.58 -16.78 0.56
CA LEU A 109 -18.03 -16.64 0.50
C LEU A 109 -18.54 -17.28 -0.79
N GLU A 110 -19.58 -18.09 -0.67
CA GLU A 110 -20.35 -18.50 -1.84
C GLU A 110 -20.88 -17.25 -2.56
N PRO A 111 -20.97 -17.22 -3.90
CA PRO A 111 -21.42 -16.05 -4.65
C PRO A 111 -22.73 -15.43 -4.14
N ARG A 112 -23.68 -16.27 -3.70
CA ARG A 112 -24.96 -15.83 -3.12
C ARG A 112 -24.78 -15.10 -1.78
N GLU A 113 -23.80 -15.53 -0.98
CA GLU A 113 -23.49 -14.94 0.32
C GLU A 113 -22.73 -13.63 0.12
N PHE A 114 -21.79 -13.58 -0.83
CA PHE A 114 -21.15 -12.35 -1.24
C PHE A 114 -22.16 -11.31 -1.74
N LEU A 115 -23.16 -11.72 -2.55
CA LEU A 115 -24.25 -10.83 -2.96
C LEU A 115 -25.10 -10.35 -1.78
N SER A 116 -25.45 -11.24 -0.84
CA SER A 116 -26.18 -10.88 0.37
C SER A 116 -25.43 -9.81 1.18
N GLU A 117 -24.13 -10.01 1.43
CA GLU A 117 -23.31 -9.07 2.17
C GLU A 117 -23.11 -7.76 1.41
N SER A 118 -22.97 -7.80 0.07
CA SER A 118 -22.90 -6.60 -0.77
C SER A 118 -24.18 -5.74 -0.67
N ILE A 119 -25.35 -6.37 -0.62
CA ILE A 119 -26.64 -5.67 -0.44
C ILE A 119 -26.69 -5.02 0.94
N LYS A 120 -26.30 -5.76 1.99
CA LYS A 120 -26.28 -5.27 3.38
C LYS A 120 -25.29 -4.12 3.56
N SER A 121 -24.06 -4.27 3.07
CA SER A 121 -22.98 -3.30 3.23
C SER A 121 -23.28 -1.99 2.50
N LYS A 122 -23.92 -2.05 1.34
CA LYS A 122 -24.38 -0.87 0.60
C LYS A 122 -25.67 -0.26 1.17
N GLY A 123 -26.36 -0.96 2.07
CA GLY A 123 -27.57 -0.48 2.75
C GLY A 123 -28.80 -0.38 1.83
N ILE A 124 -28.90 -1.24 0.80
CA ILE A 124 -29.99 -1.22 -0.18
C ILE A 124 -30.94 -2.41 -0.02
N THR A 125 -32.12 -2.31 -0.60
CA THR A 125 -33.08 -3.41 -0.70
C THR A 125 -32.89 -4.23 -1.98
N GLN A 126 -33.38 -5.47 -1.98
CA GLN A 126 -33.41 -6.31 -3.20
C GLN A 126 -34.23 -5.65 -4.32
N THR A 127 -35.27 -4.88 -3.98
CA THR A 127 -36.10 -4.16 -4.95
C THR A 127 -35.34 -3.00 -5.61
N GLU A 128 -34.50 -2.29 -4.87
CA GLU A 128 -33.63 -1.25 -5.44
C GLU A 128 -32.56 -1.86 -6.33
N LEU A 129 -31.93 -2.95 -5.89
CA LEU A 129 -30.99 -3.69 -6.72
C LEU A 129 -31.66 -4.19 -8.01
N ALA A 130 -32.88 -4.71 -7.92
CA ALA A 130 -33.66 -5.15 -9.09
C ALA A 130 -33.86 -4.02 -10.11
N LYS A 131 -34.27 -2.84 -9.63
CA LYS A 131 -34.46 -1.65 -10.49
C LYS A 131 -33.15 -1.21 -11.15
N ALA A 132 -32.04 -1.24 -10.41
CA ALA A 132 -30.75 -0.77 -10.91
C ALA A 132 -30.09 -1.74 -11.90
N THR A 133 -30.28 -3.04 -11.72
CA THR A 133 -29.65 -4.10 -12.53
C THR A 133 -30.53 -4.57 -13.69
N GLY A 134 -31.83 -4.28 -13.67
CA GLY A 134 -32.81 -4.82 -14.60
C GLY A 134 -33.17 -6.29 -14.34
N ILE A 135 -32.60 -6.92 -13.30
CA ILE A 135 -32.93 -8.28 -12.88
C ILE A 135 -34.17 -8.22 -12.00
N SER A 136 -35.12 -9.14 -12.18
CA SER A 136 -36.33 -9.12 -11.36
C SER A 136 -36.03 -9.42 -9.88
N ALA A 137 -36.79 -8.78 -8.97
CA ALA A 137 -36.65 -9.02 -7.54
C ALA A 137 -36.88 -10.51 -7.16
N ALA A 138 -37.74 -11.21 -7.89
CA ALA A 138 -37.97 -12.64 -7.70
C ALA A 138 -36.72 -13.47 -8.07
N VAL A 139 -36.00 -13.11 -9.13
CA VAL A 139 -34.74 -13.77 -9.50
C VAL A 139 -33.66 -13.51 -8.45
N ILE A 140 -33.49 -12.26 -8.01
CA ILE A 140 -32.53 -11.92 -6.94
C ILE A 140 -32.85 -12.70 -5.66
N SER A 141 -34.12 -12.74 -5.25
CA SER A 141 -34.55 -13.49 -4.07
C SER A 141 -34.24 -14.99 -4.20
N ASN A 142 -34.46 -15.59 -5.38
CA ASN A 142 -34.15 -17.00 -5.61
C ASN A 142 -32.65 -17.29 -5.60
N ILE A 143 -31.82 -16.37 -6.09
CA ILE A 143 -30.36 -16.47 -6.01
C ILE A 143 -29.90 -16.42 -4.55
N LEU A 144 -30.39 -15.44 -3.79
CA LEU A 144 -30.07 -15.31 -2.36
C LEU A 144 -30.53 -16.51 -1.53
N ALA A 145 -31.65 -17.12 -1.90
CA ALA A 145 -32.17 -18.33 -1.28
C ALA A 145 -31.48 -19.63 -1.74
N GLY A 146 -30.51 -19.56 -2.67
CA GLY A 146 -29.83 -20.74 -3.22
C GLY A 146 -30.72 -21.62 -4.10
N ARG A 147 -31.89 -21.14 -4.53
CA ARG A 147 -32.81 -21.86 -5.42
C ARG A 147 -32.45 -21.69 -6.90
N ARG A 148 -31.50 -20.81 -7.21
CA ARG A 148 -31.04 -20.52 -8.56
C ARG A 148 -29.59 -20.03 -8.54
N ASP A 149 -28.78 -20.53 -9.46
CA ASP A 149 -27.43 -20.02 -9.65
C ASP A 149 -27.41 -18.69 -10.42
N MET A 150 -26.33 -17.92 -10.24
CA MET A 150 -26.09 -16.72 -11.03
C MET A 150 -25.67 -17.11 -12.44
N THR A 151 -26.26 -16.47 -13.46
CA THR A 151 -25.74 -16.57 -14.83
C THR A 151 -24.63 -15.55 -15.03
N LEU A 152 -23.90 -15.65 -16.14
CA LEU A 152 -22.86 -14.68 -16.48
C LEU A 152 -23.43 -13.25 -16.60
N GLU A 153 -24.65 -13.10 -17.10
CA GLU A 153 -25.33 -11.81 -17.19
C GLU A 153 -25.64 -11.23 -15.80
N HIS A 154 -26.06 -12.08 -14.85
CA HIS A 154 -26.27 -11.66 -13.45
C HIS A 154 -24.97 -11.18 -12.82
N ILE A 155 -23.90 -11.98 -12.97
CA ILE A 155 -22.57 -11.68 -12.45
C ILE A 155 -22.09 -10.32 -12.98
N GLN A 156 -22.16 -10.10 -14.29
CA GLN A 156 -21.76 -8.84 -14.89
C GLN A 156 -22.62 -7.66 -14.42
N ALA A 157 -23.93 -7.84 -14.24
CA ALA A 157 -24.81 -6.79 -13.76
C ALA A 157 -24.50 -6.41 -12.30
N PHE A 158 -24.31 -7.39 -11.42
CA PHE A 158 -23.95 -7.15 -10.02
C PHE A 158 -22.56 -6.53 -9.90
N ALA A 159 -21.56 -7.07 -10.60
CA ALA A 159 -20.21 -6.53 -10.63
C ALA A 159 -20.18 -5.06 -11.05
N ARG A 160 -20.88 -4.71 -12.14
CA ARG A 160 -21.01 -3.30 -12.58
C ARG A 160 -21.70 -2.42 -11.55
N TYR A 161 -22.74 -2.92 -10.89
CA TYR A 161 -23.51 -2.14 -9.92
C TYR A 161 -22.77 -1.90 -8.59
N PHE A 162 -22.03 -2.91 -8.11
CA PHE A 162 -21.25 -2.82 -6.87
C PHE A 162 -19.83 -2.31 -7.06
N HIS A 163 -19.37 -2.19 -8.31
CA HIS A 163 -17.98 -1.85 -8.66
C HIS A 163 -16.96 -2.86 -8.13
N TYR A 164 -17.34 -4.15 -8.15
CA TYR A 164 -16.46 -5.26 -7.80
C TYR A 164 -16.01 -6.02 -9.06
N SER A 165 -14.96 -6.81 -8.92
CA SER A 165 -14.58 -7.76 -9.98
C SER A 165 -15.70 -8.79 -10.18
N PRO A 166 -16.03 -9.19 -11.42
CA PRO A 166 -16.91 -10.32 -11.69
C PRO A 166 -16.52 -11.60 -10.95
N GLU A 167 -15.23 -11.81 -10.71
CA GLU A 167 -14.69 -12.97 -9.98
C GLU A 167 -15.28 -13.12 -8.58
N CYS A 168 -15.62 -12.01 -7.90
CA CYS A 168 -16.22 -12.05 -6.56
C CYS A 168 -17.63 -12.69 -6.56
N PHE A 169 -18.30 -12.76 -7.71
CA PHE A 169 -19.60 -13.40 -7.87
C PHE A 169 -19.51 -14.74 -8.64
N MET A 170 -18.29 -15.23 -8.89
CA MET A 170 -18.07 -16.54 -9.48
C MET A 170 -17.82 -17.56 -8.38
N ALA A 171 -18.31 -18.79 -8.57
CA ALA A 171 -17.86 -19.89 -7.74
C ALA A 171 -16.38 -20.11 -8.01
N MET A 172 -15.55 -20.08 -6.97
CA MET A 172 -14.14 -20.48 -7.10
C MET A 172 -14.13 -21.98 -7.43
N ALA A 173 -13.67 -22.33 -8.62
CA ALA A 173 -13.42 -23.73 -8.95
C ALA A 173 -12.19 -24.19 -8.14
N GLU A 174 -12.37 -25.17 -7.27
CA GLU A 174 -11.29 -25.88 -6.57
C GLU A 174 -10.34 -26.59 -7.54
#